data_AF-A0A7C9ELZ1-F1
#
_entry.id   AF-A0A7C9ELZ1-F1
#
_cell.length_a   1.000
_cell.length_b   1.000
_cell.length_c   1.000
_cell.angle_alpha   90.00
_cell.angle_beta   90.00
_cell.angle_gamma   90.00
#
_symmetry.space_group_name_H-M   'P 1'
#
loop_
_entity.id
_entity.type
_entity.pdbx_description
1 polymer ?
#
loop_
_entity_poly.entity_id
_entity_poly.type
_entity_poly.pdbx_seq_one_letter_code
_entity_poly.pdbx_strand_id
1 'polypeptide(L)'
;EHYRALGLQTVSGLGDQLENVRRAASLDAESLTGTIAKLGCCLVKAKNFINKEMVDVVEDNGFLQALKSFVPHAEAEVTWLLEEEKKIMMLIRDTADYFHGNSGKEEGLRLFVIVRDFLIMLEKVCREVKDRPWLTKPKKKEPPSRQSSTETTPRTPFSPDIRQKLFPAIAQQRQPDSSSSSSSSDDD
;
A
#
# COMPACT_ATOMS: atom_id res chain seq x y z
N GLU A 1 26.20 -4.05 17.55
CA GLU A 1 25.16 -3.60 18.50
C GLU A 1 24.37 -2.36 18.07
N HIS A 2 24.94 -1.15 17.99
CA HIS A 2 24.14 0.07 17.70
C HIS A 2 23.32 0.00 16.39
N TYR A 3 23.96 -0.33 15.26
CA TYR A 3 23.25 -0.46 13.97
C TYR A 3 22.22 -1.60 13.94
N ARG A 4 22.45 -2.67 14.73
CA ARG A 4 21.49 -3.77 14.86
C ARG A 4 20.23 -3.31 15.61
N ALA A 5 20.42 -2.63 16.73
CA ALA A 5 19.32 -2.09 17.52
C ALA A 5 18.52 -1.05 16.72
N LEU A 6 19.21 -0.14 16.02
CA LEU A 6 18.57 0.86 15.16
C LEU A 6 17.79 0.22 14.01
N GLY A 7 18.39 -0.74 13.29
CA GLY A 7 17.71 -1.45 12.20
C GLY A 7 16.49 -2.21 12.71
N LEU A 8 16.60 -2.89 13.85
CA LEU A 8 15.49 -3.61 14.46
C LEU A 8 14.36 -2.66 14.87
N GLN A 9 14.68 -1.51 15.48
CA GLN A 9 13.70 -0.48 15.82
C GLN A 9 12.95 0.00 14.58
N THR A 10 13.68 0.37 13.52
CA THR A 10 13.08 0.85 12.26
C THR A 10 12.15 -0.19 11.64
N VAL A 11 12.59 -1.45 11.54
CA VAL A 11 11.82 -2.53 10.91
C VAL A 11 10.61 -2.92 11.76
N SER A 12 10.74 -2.90 13.09
CA SER A 12 9.62 -3.20 14.01
C SER A 12 8.48 -2.20 13.94
N GLY A 13 8.75 -0.93 13.56
CA GLY A 13 7.74 0.10 13.39
C GLY A 13 7.00 0.06 12.04
N LEU A 14 7.40 -0.81 11.11
CA LEU A 14 6.77 -0.90 9.79
C LEU A 14 5.30 -1.36 9.89
N GLY A 15 4.98 -2.15 10.91
CA GLY A 15 3.61 -2.51 11.23
C GLY A 15 2.74 -1.26 11.42
N ASP A 16 3.15 -0.32 12.26
CA ASP A 16 2.35 0.87 12.56
C ASP A 16 2.20 1.78 11.33
N GLN A 17 3.27 1.92 10.53
CA GLN A 17 3.24 2.72 9.30
C GLN A 17 2.28 2.18 8.24
N LEU A 18 1.99 0.87 8.26
CA LEU A 18 1.12 0.18 7.30
C LEU A 18 -0.19 -0.32 7.94
N GLU A 19 -0.68 0.36 8.98
CA GLU A 19 -1.94 0.00 9.64
C GLU A 19 -3.13 -0.03 8.67
N ASN A 20 -3.24 0.96 7.78
CA ASN A 20 -4.31 1.02 6.78
C ASN A 20 -4.28 -0.16 5.81
N VAL A 21 -3.10 -0.73 5.53
CA VAL A 21 -2.96 -1.94 4.70
C VAL A 21 -3.55 -3.14 5.42
N ARG A 22 -3.32 -3.28 6.74
CA ARG A 22 -3.94 -4.35 7.54
C ARG A 22 -5.46 -4.21 7.56
N ARG A 23 -5.97 -2.98 7.71
CA ARG A 23 -7.42 -2.72 7.69
C ARG A 23 -8.02 -3.04 6.33
N ALA A 24 -7.37 -2.63 5.24
CA ALA A 24 -7.80 -2.92 3.88
C ALA A 24 -7.82 -4.43 3.58
N ALA A 25 -6.85 -5.18 4.11
CA ALA A 25 -6.79 -6.64 3.97
C ALA A 25 -7.92 -7.41 4.66
N SER A 26 -8.73 -6.74 5.49
CA SER A 26 -9.92 -7.30 6.13
C SER A 26 -11.23 -6.91 5.43
N LEU A 27 -11.16 -6.06 4.40
CA LEU A 27 -12.34 -5.63 3.66
C LEU A 27 -12.76 -6.69 2.64
N ASP A 28 -14.05 -6.99 2.60
CA ASP A 28 -14.67 -7.76 1.53
C ASP A 28 -15.09 -6.79 0.41
N ALA A 29 -14.13 -6.51 -0.48
CA ALA A 29 -14.32 -5.56 -1.58
C ALA A 29 -15.35 -6.06 -2.61
N GLU A 30 -15.47 -7.38 -2.81
CA GLU A 30 -16.45 -7.96 -3.73
C GLU A 30 -17.88 -7.79 -3.20
N SER A 31 -18.10 -8.05 -1.91
CA SER A 31 -19.38 -7.81 -1.25
C SER A 31 -19.75 -6.33 -1.25
N LEU A 32 -18.78 -5.44 -1.03
CA LEU A 32 -19.00 -3.99 -1.11
C LEU A 32 -19.44 -3.57 -2.52
N THR A 33 -18.69 -3.98 -3.54
CA THR A 33 -18.99 -3.76 -4.97
C THR A 33 -20.40 -4.26 -5.31
N GLY A 34 -20.72 -5.49 -4.88
CA GLY A 34 -22.04 -6.09 -5.09
C GLY A 34 -23.16 -5.32 -4.39
N THR A 35 -22.89 -4.74 -3.22
CA THR A 35 -23.87 -3.94 -2.47
C THR A 35 -24.13 -2.60 -3.14
N ILE A 36 -23.10 -1.91 -3.63
CA ILE A 36 -23.24 -0.65 -4.37
C ILE A 36 -24.02 -0.88 -5.67
N ALA A 37 -23.70 -1.95 -6.42
CA ALA A 37 -24.43 -2.32 -7.63
C ALA A 37 -25.91 -2.64 -7.36
N LYS A 38 -26.21 -3.34 -6.26
CA LYS A 38 -27.60 -3.61 -5.82
C LYS A 38 -28.34 -2.32 -5.49
N LEU A 39 -27.68 -1.38 -4.82
CA LEU A 39 -28.27 -0.09 -4.46
C LEU A 39 -28.64 0.72 -5.73
N GLY A 40 -27.74 0.76 -6.71
CA GLY A 40 -28.02 1.34 -8.03
C GLY A 40 -29.21 0.68 -8.74
N CYS A 41 -29.27 -0.65 -8.75
CA CYS A 41 -30.42 -1.38 -9.32
C CYS A 41 -31.73 -1.03 -8.61
N CYS A 42 -31.73 -1.00 -7.28
CA CYS A 42 -32.92 -0.68 -6.47
C CYS A 42 -33.40 0.76 -6.69
N LEU A 43 -32.48 1.72 -6.83
CA LEU A 43 -32.80 3.10 -7.16
C LEU A 43 -33.48 3.22 -8.52
N VAL A 44 -32.97 2.52 -9.55
CA VAL A 44 -33.60 2.47 -10.87
C VAL A 44 -35.01 1.89 -10.79
N LYS A 45 -35.22 0.84 -9.99
CA LYS A 45 -36.56 0.28 -9.74
C LYS A 45 -37.49 1.30 -9.07
N ALA A 46 -37.02 2.02 -8.06
CA ALA A 46 -37.80 3.06 -7.39
C ALA A 46 -38.22 4.19 -8.34
N LYS A 47 -37.29 4.66 -9.19
CA LYS A 47 -37.60 5.64 -10.26
C LYS A 47 -38.66 5.13 -11.22
N ASN A 48 -38.49 3.90 -11.70
CA ASN A 48 -39.45 3.28 -12.62
C ASN A 48 -40.83 3.11 -11.98
N PHE A 49 -40.87 2.79 -10.69
CA PHE A 49 -42.11 2.65 -9.95
C PHE A 49 -42.88 3.97 -9.87
N ILE A 50 -42.21 5.08 -9.53
CA ILE A 50 -42.82 6.43 -9.57
C ILE A 50 -43.36 6.74 -10.97
N ASN A 51 -42.55 6.49 -12.00
CA ASN A 51 -42.84 6.92 -13.37
C ASN A 51 -43.87 6.05 -14.11
N LYS A 52 -44.14 4.82 -13.64
CA LYS A 52 -45.02 3.87 -14.34
C LYS A 52 -46.24 3.49 -13.53
N GLU A 53 -46.09 3.30 -12.22
CA GLU A 53 -47.14 2.76 -11.37
C GLU A 53 -47.83 3.82 -10.51
N MET A 54 -47.22 5.01 -10.35
CA MET A 54 -47.77 6.08 -9.52
C MET A 54 -48.24 7.30 -10.32
N VAL A 55 -48.39 7.18 -11.64
CA VAL A 55 -48.77 8.30 -12.52
C VAL A 55 -50.19 8.80 -12.23
N ASP A 56 -51.12 7.90 -11.94
CA ASP A 56 -52.53 8.23 -11.70
C ASP A 56 -52.86 8.43 -10.20
N VAL A 57 -51.84 8.40 -9.34
CA VAL A 57 -52.01 8.62 -7.90
C VAL A 57 -52.16 10.11 -7.63
N VAL A 58 -53.14 10.49 -6.80
CA VAL A 58 -53.38 11.87 -6.39
C VAL A 58 -52.11 12.47 -5.79
N GLU A 59 -51.73 13.69 -6.22
CA GLU A 59 -50.49 14.37 -5.79
C GLU A 59 -50.38 14.57 -4.26
N ASP A 60 -51.50 14.57 -3.51
CA ASP A 60 -51.53 14.66 -2.05
C ASP A 60 -51.30 13.30 -1.34
N ASN A 61 -50.89 12.27 -2.08
CA ASN A 61 -50.49 11.00 -1.50
C ASN A 61 -49.14 11.15 -0.78
N GLY A 62 -49.16 11.10 0.56
CA GLY A 62 -47.96 11.29 1.38
C GLY A 62 -46.81 10.30 1.10
N PHE A 63 -47.11 9.08 0.66
CA PHE A 63 -46.07 8.12 0.25
C PHE A 63 -45.40 8.56 -1.06
N LEU A 64 -46.18 8.95 -2.07
CA LEU A 64 -45.66 9.47 -3.34
C LEU A 64 -44.78 10.70 -3.11
N GLN A 65 -45.22 11.62 -2.26
CA GLN A 65 -44.45 12.83 -1.93
C GLN A 65 -43.12 12.48 -1.24
N ALA A 66 -43.14 11.59 -0.25
CA ALA A 66 -41.93 11.13 0.43
C ALA A 66 -40.97 10.43 -0.55
N LEU A 67 -41.48 9.59 -1.43
CA LEU A 67 -40.67 8.86 -2.41
C LEU A 67 -40.09 9.79 -3.48
N LYS A 68 -40.86 10.75 -4.00
CA LYS A 68 -40.40 11.81 -4.92
C LYS A 68 -39.33 12.69 -4.28
N SER A 69 -39.38 12.93 -2.97
CA SER A 69 -38.35 13.67 -2.23
C SER A 69 -37.09 12.82 -1.97
N PHE A 70 -37.26 11.54 -1.65
CA PHE A 70 -36.15 10.62 -1.35
C PHE A 70 -35.28 10.29 -2.57
N VAL A 71 -35.91 9.96 -3.71
CA VAL A 71 -35.22 9.42 -4.88
C VAL A 71 -34.11 10.32 -5.43
N PRO A 72 -34.28 11.66 -5.57
CA PRO A 72 -33.21 12.54 -6.03
C PRO A 72 -31.99 12.56 -5.10
N HIS A 73 -32.21 12.54 -3.79
CA HIS A 73 -31.13 12.50 -2.80
C HIS A 73 -30.39 11.15 -2.86
N ALA A 74 -31.13 10.05 -2.88
CA ALA A 74 -30.55 8.72 -3.03
C ALA A 74 -29.77 8.58 -4.35
N GLU A 75 -30.22 9.21 -5.43
CA GLU A 75 -29.50 9.22 -6.70
C GLU A 75 -28.15 9.91 -6.62
N ALA A 76 -28.07 11.06 -5.96
CA ALA A 76 -26.80 11.76 -5.78
C ALA A 76 -25.80 10.90 -4.99
N GLU A 77 -26.24 10.33 -3.86
CA GLU A 77 -25.40 9.48 -3.01
C GLU A 77 -24.94 8.20 -3.70
N VAL A 78 -25.84 7.52 -4.42
CA VAL A 78 -25.52 6.28 -5.14
C VAL A 78 -24.57 6.54 -6.30
N THR A 79 -24.77 7.64 -7.02
CA THR A 79 -23.87 8.05 -8.11
C THR A 79 -22.48 8.34 -7.56
N TRP A 80 -22.39 9.08 -6.45
CA TRP A 80 -21.13 9.34 -5.78
C TRP A 80 -20.43 8.05 -5.34
N LEU A 81 -21.16 7.10 -4.73
CA LEU A 81 -20.61 5.80 -4.32
C LEU A 81 -20.02 5.01 -5.51
N LEU A 82 -20.73 4.96 -6.64
CA LEU A 82 -20.28 4.27 -7.86
C LEU A 82 -19.01 4.91 -8.44
N GLU A 83 -18.94 6.25 -8.44
CA GLU A 83 -17.75 6.97 -8.90
C GLU A 83 -16.55 6.73 -7.99
N GLU A 84 -16.76 6.74 -6.67
CA GLU A 84 -15.71 6.54 -5.69
C GLU A 84 -15.19 5.10 -5.71
N GLU A 85 -16.09 4.11 -5.83
CA GLU A 85 -15.74 2.72 -6.05
C GLU A 85 -14.82 2.57 -7.28
N LYS A 86 -15.19 3.21 -8.40
CA LYS A 86 -14.39 3.17 -9.63
C LYS A 86 -13.00 3.79 -9.44
N LYS A 87 -12.88 4.90 -8.72
CA LYS A 87 -11.59 5.53 -8.40
C LYS A 87 -10.74 4.63 -7.51
N ILE A 88 -11.32 4.05 -6.47
CA ILE A 88 -10.62 3.13 -5.57
C ILE A 88 -10.12 1.91 -6.33
N MET A 89 -10.97 1.31 -7.17
CA MET A 89 -10.58 0.15 -7.99
C MET A 89 -9.45 0.48 -8.98
N MET A 90 -9.40 1.71 -9.50
CA MET A 90 -8.30 2.19 -10.33
C MET A 90 -6.99 2.27 -9.53
N LEU A 91 -7.03 2.89 -8.34
CA LEU A 91 -5.87 3.00 -7.45
C LEU A 91 -5.34 1.61 -7.03
N ILE A 92 -6.23 0.66 -6.77
CA ILE A 92 -5.86 -0.72 -6.43
C ILE A 92 -5.13 -1.37 -7.60
N ARG A 93 -5.64 -1.21 -8.83
CA ARG A 93 -4.98 -1.74 -10.02
C ARG A 93 -3.62 -1.10 -10.24
N ASP A 94 -3.52 0.23 -10.19
CA ASP A 94 -2.26 0.93 -10.42
C ASP A 94 -1.22 0.56 -9.34
N THR A 95 -1.66 0.28 -8.10
CA THR A 95 -0.81 -0.27 -7.03
C THR A 95 -0.39 -1.70 -7.31
N ALA A 96 -1.30 -2.55 -7.80
CA ALA A 96 -0.97 -3.93 -8.20
C ALA A 96 0.08 -3.93 -9.32
N ASP A 97 -0.13 -3.08 -10.33
CA ASP A 97 0.75 -2.93 -11.49
C ASP A 97 2.15 -2.51 -11.08
N TYR A 98 2.26 -1.65 -10.06
CA TYR A 98 3.54 -1.25 -9.48
C TYR A 98 4.33 -2.42 -8.87
N PHE A 99 3.68 -3.36 -8.17
CA PHE A 99 4.35 -4.48 -7.49
C PHE A 99 4.49 -5.74 -8.35
N HIS A 100 3.56 -5.97 -9.28
CA HIS A 100 3.43 -7.24 -10.01
C HIS A 100 3.51 -7.09 -11.54
N GLY A 101 3.65 -5.87 -12.08
CA GLY A 101 3.46 -5.63 -13.51
C GLY A 101 2.00 -5.81 -13.89
N ASN A 102 1.66 -5.97 -15.18
CA ASN A 102 0.28 -6.01 -15.69
C ASN A 102 -0.50 -7.28 -15.27
N SER A 103 -0.70 -7.43 -13.96
CA SER A 103 -1.48 -8.44 -13.26
C SER A 103 -2.92 -7.97 -13.19
N GLY A 104 -3.89 -8.87 -13.37
CA GLY A 104 -5.30 -8.50 -13.48
C GLY A 104 -5.88 -7.84 -12.21
N LYS A 105 -7.18 -7.55 -12.27
CA LYS A 105 -7.91 -6.90 -11.16
C LYS A 105 -7.89 -7.71 -9.84
N GLU A 106 -7.79 -9.04 -9.91
CA GLU A 106 -7.82 -9.92 -8.73
C GLU A 106 -6.53 -9.82 -7.90
N GLU A 107 -5.39 -9.58 -8.55
CA GLU A 107 -4.10 -9.48 -7.88
C GLU A 107 -3.99 -8.24 -6.97
N GLY A 108 -4.67 -7.14 -7.31
CA GLY A 108 -4.59 -5.90 -6.55
C GLY A 108 -5.21 -5.97 -5.14
N LEU A 109 -6.34 -6.67 -4.99
CA LEU A 109 -6.94 -6.90 -3.68
C LEU A 109 -6.12 -7.88 -2.84
N ARG A 110 -5.55 -8.91 -3.48
CA ARG A 110 -4.70 -9.91 -2.83
C ARG A 110 -3.40 -9.29 -2.29
N LEU A 111 -2.90 -8.22 -2.89
CA LEU A 111 -1.71 -7.50 -2.42
C LEU A 111 -1.83 -7.07 -0.95
N PHE A 112 -2.98 -6.54 -0.52
CA PHE A 112 -3.17 -6.11 0.87
C PHE A 112 -3.05 -7.29 1.85
N VAL A 113 -3.62 -8.45 1.48
CA VAL A 113 -3.54 -9.69 2.27
C VAL A 113 -2.10 -10.18 2.38
N ILE A 114 -1.37 -10.19 1.26
CA ILE A 114 0.03 -10.59 1.21
C ILE A 114 0.88 -9.69 2.13
N VAL A 115 0.72 -8.37 2.03
CA VAL A 115 1.47 -7.41 2.85
C VAL A 115 1.11 -7.55 4.34
N ARG A 116 -0.17 -7.72 4.68
CA ARG A 116 -0.61 -7.99 6.06
C ARG A 116 0.09 -9.22 6.63
N ASP A 117 0.07 -10.33 5.91
CA ASP A 117 0.64 -11.59 6.38
C ASP A 117 2.17 -11.53 6.50
N PHE A 118 2.82 -10.82 5.57
CA PHE A 118 4.25 -10.49 5.68
C PHE A 118 4.54 -9.67 6.94
N LEU A 119 3.74 -8.64 7.25
CA LEU A 119 3.94 -7.82 8.45
C LEU A 119 3.78 -8.64 9.73
N ILE A 120 2.84 -9.58 9.78
CA ILE A 120 2.67 -10.50 10.91
C ILE A 120 3.92 -11.38 11.09
N MET A 121 4.48 -11.90 9.99
CA MET A 121 5.72 -12.66 10.03
C MET A 121 6.89 -11.79 10.49
N LEU A 122 7.00 -10.57 9.95
CA LEU A 122 8.05 -9.62 10.28
C LEU A 122 8.06 -9.27 11.78
N GLU A 123 6.89 -9.04 12.36
CA GLU A 123 6.73 -8.72 13.77
C GLU A 123 7.22 -9.88 14.67
N LYS A 124 6.88 -11.12 14.29
CA LYS A 124 7.38 -12.33 14.98
C LYS A 124 8.90 -12.43 14.92
N VAL A 125 9.48 -12.27 13.73
CA VAL A 125 10.95 -12.33 13.54
C VAL A 125 11.65 -11.20 14.30
N CYS A 126 11.09 -9.99 14.33
CA CYS A 126 11.66 -8.87 15.09
C CYS A 126 11.72 -9.19 16.60
N ARG A 127 10.68 -9.82 17.16
CA ARG A 127 10.69 -10.28 18.56
C ARG A 127 11.77 -11.33 18.80
N GLU A 128 11.82 -12.37 17.96
CA GLU A 128 12.83 -13.43 18.08
C GLU A 128 14.27 -12.90 18.02
N VAL A 129 14.52 -11.93 17.13
CA VAL A 129 15.83 -11.29 17.00
C VAL A 129 16.14 -10.43 18.22
N LYS A 130 15.14 -9.75 18.81
CA LYS A 130 15.30 -8.95 20.03
C LYS A 130 15.69 -9.82 21.22
N ASP A 131 15.02 -10.95 21.37
CA ASP A 131 15.13 -11.82 22.54
C ASP A 131 16.35 -12.75 22.47
N ARG A 132 16.95 -12.92 21.28
CA ARG A 132 18.14 -13.76 21.11
C ARG A 132 19.37 -13.05 21.74
N PRO A 133 19.98 -13.63 22.80
CA PRO A 133 21.22 -13.11 23.33
C PRO A 133 22.29 -13.20 22.26
N TRP A 134 23.01 -12.11 22.04
CA TRP A 134 24.13 -12.13 21.14
C TRP A 134 25.15 -13.15 21.68
N LEU A 135 25.57 -14.12 20.87
CA LEU A 135 26.67 -14.99 21.24
C LEU A 135 27.93 -14.13 21.32
N THR A 136 28.29 -13.78 22.55
CA THR A 136 29.44 -12.98 22.91
C THR A 136 30.73 -13.49 22.28
N LYS A 137 31.46 -12.57 21.64
CA LYS A 137 32.91 -12.51 21.33
C LYS A 137 33.69 -13.81 21.52
N PRO A 138 34.46 -14.31 20.51
CA PRO A 138 35.57 -15.20 20.84
C PRO A 138 36.49 -14.47 21.83
N LYS A 139 36.70 -15.06 23.00
CA LYS A 139 37.65 -14.57 24.00
C LYS A 139 39.03 -14.50 23.34
N LYS A 140 39.57 -13.28 23.17
CA LYS A 140 40.99 -13.07 22.90
C LYS A 140 41.78 -13.75 24.02
N LYS A 141 42.45 -14.85 23.72
CA LYS A 141 43.69 -15.26 24.37
C LYS A 141 44.79 -15.05 23.34
N GLU A 142 45.76 -14.21 23.66
CA GLU A 142 47.02 -14.09 22.93
C GLU A 142 48.14 -13.77 23.96
N PRO A 143 49.43 -14.08 23.70
CA PRO A 143 50.02 -14.91 22.62
C PRO A 143 51.15 -15.86 23.16
N PRO A 144 52.06 -16.47 22.36
CA PRO A 144 53.07 -15.75 21.57
C PRO A 144 53.22 -16.20 20.10
N SER A 145 53.25 -15.19 19.21
CA SER A 145 54.14 -15.00 18.04
C SER A 145 54.53 -16.22 17.19
N ARG A 146 54.14 -16.25 15.90
CA ARG A 146 54.92 -15.73 14.75
C ARG A 146 54.26 -16.04 13.39
N GLN A 147 54.37 -15.05 12.50
CA GLN A 147 54.38 -15.06 11.03
C GLN A 147 53.09 -14.79 10.25
N SER A 148 53.30 -13.83 9.35
CA SER A 148 52.42 -13.07 8.48
C SER A 148 51.76 -13.89 7.39
N SER A 149 50.54 -13.49 7.01
CA SER A 149 50.12 -13.41 5.61
C SER A 149 48.94 -12.43 5.50
N THR A 150 49.15 -11.41 4.70
CA THR A 150 48.19 -10.38 4.30
C THR A 150 47.19 -10.96 3.31
N GLU A 151 45.90 -10.96 3.64
CA GLU A 151 44.83 -11.03 2.63
C GLU A 151 43.75 -9.98 2.95
N THR A 152 43.79 -8.91 2.16
CA THR A 152 42.78 -7.85 2.06
C THR A 152 41.51 -8.41 1.41
N THR A 153 40.42 -8.49 2.17
CA THR A 153 39.07 -8.70 1.62
C THR A 153 38.49 -7.35 1.17
N PRO A 154 38.04 -7.18 -0.09
CA PRO A 154 37.42 -5.93 -0.51
C PRO A 154 36.01 -5.81 0.08
N ARG A 155 35.77 -4.72 0.81
CA ARG A 155 34.41 -4.20 1.06
C ARG A 155 33.84 -3.74 -0.28
N THR A 156 32.90 -4.49 -0.84
CA THR A 156 32.07 -4.00 -1.94
C THR A 156 31.02 -3.01 -1.40
N PRO A 157 30.91 -1.80 -1.96
CA PRO A 157 29.75 -0.95 -1.74
C PRO A 157 28.53 -1.63 -2.37
N PHE A 158 27.39 -1.65 -1.69
CA PHE A 158 26.12 -2.03 -2.30
C PHE A 158 25.88 -1.11 -3.50
N SER A 159 25.97 -1.67 -4.71
CA SER A 159 25.84 -0.90 -5.95
C SER A 159 24.39 -0.41 -6.13
N PRO A 160 24.18 0.78 -6.74
CA PRO A 160 22.85 1.31 -7.05
C PRO A 160 21.99 0.33 -7.87
N ASP A 161 22.63 -0.53 -8.65
CA ASP A 161 22.05 -1.46 -9.62
C ASP A 161 21.09 -2.48 -8.99
N ILE A 162 21.35 -2.94 -7.76
CA ILE A 162 20.46 -3.90 -7.08
C ILE A 162 19.10 -3.24 -6.74
N ARG A 163 19.12 -1.97 -6.30
CA ARG A 163 17.88 -1.23 -6.00
C ARG A 163 17.07 -0.94 -7.27
N GLN A 164 17.75 -0.74 -8.39
CA GLN A 164 17.10 -0.55 -9.69
C GLN A 164 16.42 -1.84 -10.18
N LYS A 165 17.02 -3.00 -9.90
CA LYS A 165 16.46 -4.33 -10.22
C LYS A 165 15.28 -4.74 -9.33
N LEU A 166 15.30 -4.39 -8.04
CA LEU A 166 14.21 -4.74 -7.12
C LEU A 166 12.97 -3.84 -7.27
N PHE A 167 13.14 -2.60 -7.78
CA PHE A 167 12.04 -1.65 -7.90
C PHE A 167 12.06 -0.94 -9.27
N PRO A 168 11.81 -1.67 -10.37
CA PRO A 168 11.82 -1.10 -11.73
C PRO A 168 10.84 0.06 -11.88
N ALA A 169 9.71 0.00 -11.18
CA ALA A 169 8.64 0.99 -11.25
C ALA A 169 9.01 2.38 -10.69
N ILE A 170 10.08 2.52 -9.89
CA ILE A 170 10.60 3.83 -9.42
C ILE A 170 11.93 4.19 -10.12
N ALA A 171 12.37 3.43 -11.13
CA ALA A 171 13.64 3.72 -11.80
C ALA A 171 13.60 5.07 -12.54
N GLN A 172 12.44 5.44 -13.11
CA GLN A 172 12.29 6.64 -13.94
C GLN A 172 12.07 7.94 -13.14
N GLN A 173 11.75 7.88 -11.85
CA GLN A 173 11.45 9.07 -11.03
C GLN A 173 12.63 9.55 -10.18
N ARG A 174 13.79 8.88 -10.22
CA ARG A 174 14.97 9.31 -9.48
C ARG A 174 15.79 10.29 -10.31
N GLN A 175 15.63 11.58 -10.02
CA GLN A 175 16.52 12.62 -10.54
C GLN A 175 17.93 12.38 -9.99
N PRO A 176 18.99 12.39 -10.83
CA PRO A 176 20.36 12.31 -10.36
C PRO A 176 20.72 13.61 -9.62
N ASP A 177 21.20 13.47 -8.37
CA ASP A 177 21.68 14.57 -7.53
C ASP A 177 22.79 15.33 -8.28
N SER A 178 22.40 16.44 -8.91
CA SER A 178 23.32 17.31 -9.63
C SER A 178 24.16 18.06 -8.59
N SER A 179 25.34 17.51 -8.30
CA SER A 179 26.35 18.20 -7.51
C SER A 179 26.92 19.34 -8.34
N SER A 180 26.40 20.56 -8.10
CA SER A 180 26.86 21.79 -8.75
C SER A 180 28.23 22.19 -8.19
N SER A 181 29.32 21.85 -8.88
CA SER A 181 30.64 22.46 -8.63
C SER A 181 30.73 23.77 -9.39
N SER A 182 30.57 24.90 -8.70
CA SER A 182 30.82 26.24 -9.22
C SER A 182 32.34 26.46 -9.35
N SER A 183 32.85 26.46 -10.58
CA SER A 183 34.22 26.92 -10.87
C SER A 183 34.21 28.44 -11.07
N SER A 184 34.93 29.13 -10.18
CA SER A 184 35.25 30.55 -10.22
C SER A 184 36.12 30.89 -11.44
N SER A 185 35.76 31.95 -12.15
CA SER A 185 36.57 32.56 -13.21
C SER A 185 37.40 33.70 -12.61
N ASP A 186 38.72 33.62 -12.76
CA ASP A 186 39.68 34.71 -12.56
C ASP A 186 40.66 34.77 -13.75
N ASP A 187 40.94 36.02 -14.17
CA ASP A 187 42.07 36.59 -14.95
C ASP A 187 42.23 36.19 -16.45
N ASP A 188 42.51 37.06 -17.43
CA ASP A 188 42.91 38.49 -17.56
C ASP A 188 42.49 38.96 -18.98
#